data_AF-A0A5C5WVL3-F1
#
_entry.id   AF-A0A5C5WVL3-F1
#
_cell.length_a   1.000
_cell.length_b   1.000
_cell.length_c   1.000
_cell.angle_alpha   90.00
_cell.angle_beta   90.00
_cell.angle_gamma   90.00
#
_symmetry.space_group_name_H-M   'P 1'
#
loop_
_entity.id
_entity.type
_entity.pdbx_description
1 polymer ?
#
loop_
_entity_poly.entity_id
_entity_poly.type
_entity_poly.pdbx_seq_one_letter_code
_entity_poly.pdbx_strand_id
1 'polypeptide(L)'
;MSDLDWQRVREIDAEVTHVWMVRTFLKHADEAEDDEDLRDIVRDLYDFILAVGPVDEVQEPAAYLKMAKKKLRRLHRATELYETIQPEVSGHTNFVMAARSLRLAVDRIEMRLT
;
A
#
# COMPACT_ATOMS: atom_id res chain seq x y z
N MET A 1 -7.82 9.24 24.54
CA MET A 1 -7.35 9.08 23.14
C MET A 1 -6.80 10.41 22.68
N SER A 2 -5.63 10.44 22.05
CA SER A 2 -5.05 11.72 21.60
C SER A 2 -5.62 12.10 20.23
N ASP A 3 -5.93 13.38 20.03
CA ASP A 3 -6.37 13.89 18.71
C ASP A 3 -5.29 13.70 17.64
N LEU A 4 -4.02 13.63 18.05
CA LEU A 4 -2.87 13.35 17.21
C LEU A 4 -2.90 11.94 16.61
N ASP A 5 -3.30 10.92 17.39
CA ASP A 5 -3.40 9.55 16.87
C ASP A 5 -4.49 9.45 15.79
N TRP A 6 -5.62 10.12 16.01
CA TRP A 6 -6.69 10.18 15.03
C TRP A 6 -6.31 10.93 13.76
N GLN A 7 -5.52 12.00 13.89
CA GLN A 7 -4.95 12.68 12.75
C GLN A 7 -4.06 11.73 11.94
N ARG A 8 -3.14 11.01 12.59
CA ARG A 8 -2.28 10.02 11.93
C ARG A 8 -3.06 8.91 11.24
N VAL A 9 -4.11 8.39 11.88
CA VAL A 9 -4.99 7.38 11.26
C VAL A 9 -5.61 7.90 9.97
N ARG A 10 -6.19 9.11 9.98
CA ARG A 10 -6.80 9.69 8.78
C ARG A 10 -5.78 9.98 7.68
N GLU A 11 -4.59 10.43 8.05
CA GLU A 11 -3.52 10.67 7.10
C GLU A 11 -3.00 9.36 6.48
N ILE A 12 -2.88 8.28 7.27
CA ILE A 12 -2.53 6.96 6.75
C ILE A 12 -3.64 6.45 5.83
N ASP A 13 -4.91 6.55 6.23
CA ASP A 13 -6.06 6.12 5.43
C ASP A 13 -6.09 6.81 4.07
N ALA A 14 -5.81 8.12 4.01
CA ALA A 14 -5.68 8.85 2.75
C ALA A 14 -4.62 8.21 1.82
N GLU A 15 -3.47 7.79 2.36
CA GLU A 15 -2.44 7.10 1.58
C GLU A 15 -2.83 5.65 1.24
N VAL A 16 -3.62 4.97 2.07
CA VAL A 16 -4.19 3.64 1.75
C VAL A 16 -5.09 3.71 0.51
N THR A 17 -5.75 4.84 0.24
CA THR A 17 -6.51 5.01 -1.02
C THR A 17 -5.61 4.89 -2.26
N HIS A 18 -4.38 5.42 -2.22
CA HIS A 18 -3.41 5.26 -3.30
C HIS A 18 -2.97 3.79 -3.45
N VAL A 19 -2.71 3.12 -2.33
CA VAL A 19 -2.38 1.68 -2.32
C VAL A 19 -3.52 0.86 -2.93
N TRP A 20 -4.78 1.18 -2.61
CA TRP A 20 -5.96 0.54 -3.19
C TRP A 20 -6.05 0.74 -4.70
N MET A 21 -5.84 1.97 -5.17
CA MET A 21 -5.88 2.28 -6.60
C MET A 21 -4.80 1.54 -7.38
N VAL A 22 -3.57 1.52 -6.88
CA VAL A 22 -2.46 0.76 -7.50
C VAL A 22 -2.76 -0.73 -7.50
N ARG A 23 -3.17 -1.30 -6.36
CA ARG A 23 -3.54 -2.71 -6.27
C ARG A 23 -4.66 -3.07 -7.24
N THR A 24 -5.65 -2.20 -7.38
CA THR A 24 -6.79 -2.42 -8.29
C THR A 24 -6.34 -2.37 -9.74
N PHE A 25 -5.48 -1.42 -10.11
CA PHE A 25 -4.88 -1.37 -11.43
C PHE A 25 -4.09 -2.66 -11.75
N LEU A 26 -3.13 -3.02 -10.90
CA LEU A 26 -2.27 -4.19 -11.12
C LEU A 26 -3.05 -5.49 -11.17
N LYS A 27 -4.07 -5.66 -10.33
CA LYS A 27 -4.91 -6.88 -10.33
C LYS A 27 -5.60 -7.14 -11.69
N HIS A 28 -5.92 -6.09 -12.43
CA HIS A 28 -6.66 -6.20 -13.69
C HIS A 28 -5.78 -5.89 -14.91
N ALA A 29 -4.46 -5.80 -14.71
CA ALA A 29 -3.52 -5.75 -15.82
C ALA A 29 -3.35 -7.16 -16.39
N ASP A 30 -3.31 -7.27 -17.72
CA ASP A 30 -3.09 -8.56 -18.40
C ASP A 30 -1.77 -9.19 -17.94
N GLU A 31 -0.75 -8.35 -17.68
CA GLU A 31 0.56 -8.76 -17.18
C GLU A 31 0.50 -9.54 -15.83
N ALA A 32 -0.55 -9.33 -15.02
CA ALA A 32 -0.70 -10.05 -13.76
C ALA A 32 -1.20 -11.50 -13.94
N GLU A 33 -1.65 -11.91 -15.12
CA GLU A 33 -1.99 -13.32 -15.37
C GLU A 33 -0.72 -14.17 -15.51
N ASP A 34 0.30 -13.61 -16.15
CA ASP A 34 1.53 -14.30 -16.54
C ASP A 34 2.69 -14.11 -15.55
N ASP A 35 2.69 -13.03 -14.76
CA ASP A 35 3.75 -12.71 -13.80
C ASP A 35 3.38 -13.15 -12.36
N GLU A 36 4.14 -14.11 -11.80
CA GLU A 36 3.95 -14.59 -10.42
C GLU A 36 4.29 -13.52 -9.37
N ASP A 37 5.36 -12.76 -9.59
CA ASP A 37 5.82 -11.73 -8.65
C ASP A 37 4.81 -10.57 -8.59
N LEU A 38 4.21 -10.19 -9.73
CA LEU A 38 3.17 -9.17 -9.79
C LEU A 38 1.91 -9.58 -9.02
N ARG A 39 1.53 -10.86 -9.07
CA ARG A 39 0.42 -11.41 -8.27
C ARG A 39 0.72 -11.39 -6.78
N ASP A 40 1.96 -11.68 -6.41
CA ASP A 40 2.41 -11.63 -5.02
C ASP A 40 2.38 -10.19 -4.48
N ILE A 41 2.79 -9.20 -5.28
CA ILE A 41 2.65 -7.78 -4.94
C ILE A 41 1.17 -7.44 -4.73
N VAL A 42 0.28 -7.77 -5.67
CA VAL A 42 -1.17 -7.50 -5.55
C VAL A 42 -1.75 -8.08 -4.26
N ARG A 43 -1.30 -9.29 -3.86
CA ARG A 43 -1.72 -9.93 -2.62
C ARG A 43 -1.19 -9.19 -1.40
N ASP A 44 0.09 -8.85 -1.38
CA ASP A 44 0.72 -8.17 -0.24
C ASP A 44 0.16 -6.75 -0.02
N LEU A 45 -0.18 -6.03 -1.09
CA LEU A 45 -0.89 -4.75 -0.99
C LEU A 45 -2.27 -4.95 -0.35
N TYR A 46 -3.03 -5.95 -0.81
CA TYR A 46 -4.35 -6.26 -0.27
C TYR A 46 -4.30 -6.70 1.21
N ASP A 47 -3.31 -7.50 1.58
CA ASP A 47 -3.05 -7.92 2.96
C ASP A 47 -2.83 -6.73 3.90
N PHE A 48 -2.14 -5.69 3.43
CA PHE A 48 -1.94 -4.46 4.21
C PHE A 48 -3.27 -3.71 4.39
N ILE A 49 -3.99 -3.46 3.29
CA ILE A 49 -5.30 -2.78 3.30
C ILE A 49 -6.27 -3.48 4.26
N LEU A 50 -6.40 -4.81 4.15
CA LEU A 50 -7.31 -5.58 4.98
C LEU A 50 -6.90 -5.56 6.46
N ALA A 51 -5.60 -5.54 6.75
CA ALA A 51 -5.12 -5.53 8.12
C ALA A 51 -5.43 -4.22 8.85
N VAL A 52 -5.36 -3.08 8.16
CA VAL A 52 -5.66 -1.78 8.76
C VAL A 52 -7.17 -1.48 8.77
N GLY A 53 -7.91 -2.02 7.79
CA GLY A 53 -9.36 -1.84 7.69
C GLY A 53 -9.77 -0.41 7.29
N PRO A 54 -11.06 -0.18 7.00
CA PRO A 54 -11.57 1.15 6.67
C PRO A 54 -11.55 2.04 7.92
N VAL A 55 -11.16 3.32 7.75
CA VAL A 55 -11.08 4.28 8.87
C VAL A 55 -12.39 4.44 9.65
N ASP A 56 -13.54 4.34 8.98
CA ASP A 56 -14.86 4.50 9.60
C ASP A 56 -15.22 3.38 10.58
N GLU A 57 -14.54 2.23 10.51
CA GLU A 57 -14.74 1.10 11.43
C GLU A 57 -13.71 1.09 12.57
N VAL A 58 -12.77 2.04 12.59
CA VAL A 58 -11.74 2.13 13.63
C VAL A 58 -12.37 2.61 14.93
N GLN A 59 -12.23 1.81 15.98
CA GLN A 59 -12.67 2.16 17.34
C GLN A 59 -11.50 2.64 18.20
N GLU A 60 -10.31 2.08 17.96
CA GLU A 60 -9.10 2.36 18.73
C GLU A 60 -7.94 2.77 17.80
N PRO A 61 -7.57 4.06 17.75
CA PRO A 61 -6.54 4.53 16.82
C PRO A 61 -5.17 3.94 17.14
N ALA A 62 -4.86 3.67 18.42
CA ALA A 62 -3.62 3.01 18.81
C ALA A 62 -3.51 1.57 18.26
N ALA A 63 -4.62 0.84 18.19
CA ALA A 63 -4.66 -0.51 17.63
C ALA A 63 -4.42 -0.48 16.11
N TYR A 64 -5.05 0.49 15.41
CA TYR A 64 -4.81 0.74 13.99
C TYR A 64 -3.34 1.03 13.71
N LEU A 65 -2.75 2.01 14.41
CA LEU A 65 -1.35 2.41 14.21
C LEU A 65 -0.38 1.26 14.51
N LYS A 66 -0.65 0.47 15.56
CA LYS A 66 0.13 -0.74 15.87
C LYS A 66 0.05 -1.78 14.74
N MET A 67 -1.12 -1.98 14.16
CA MET A 67 -1.30 -2.93 13.06
C MET A 67 -0.61 -2.45 11.78
N ALA A 68 -0.79 -1.18 11.41
CA ALA A 68 -0.11 -0.55 10.28
C ALA A 68 1.42 -0.70 10.42
N LYS A 69 1.98 -0.37 11.58
CA LYS A 69 3.42 -0.54 11.87
C LYS A 69 3.89 -1.98 11.75
N LYS A 70 3.10 -2.95 12.24
CA LYS A 70 3.42 -4.39 12.13
C LYS A 70 3.48 -4.86 10.68
N LYS A 71 2.63 -4.31 9.81
CA LYS A 71 2.50 -4.70 8.39
C LYS A 71 3.37 -3.88 7.44
N LEU A 72 3.87 -2.71 7.89
CA LEU A 72 4.68 -1.79 7.08
C LEU A 72 5.86 -2.46 6.37
N ARG A 73 6.60 -3.34 7.06
CA ARG A 73 7.75 -4.04 6.46
C ARG A 73 7.38 -4.85 5.22
N ARG A 74 6.20 -5.50 5.22
CA ARG A 74 5.73 -6.27 4.07
C ARG A 74 5.32 -5.33 2.93
N LEU A 75 4.59 -4.26 3.26
CA LEU A 75 4.20 -3.23 2.29
C LEU A 75 5.43 -2.63 1.59
N HIS A 76 6.48 -2.29 2.36
CA HIS A 76 7.73 -1.77 1.81
C HIS A 76 8.40 -2.74 0.82
N ARG A 77 8.49 -4.03 1.19
CA ARG A 77 9.09 -5.06 0.33
C ARG A 77 8.30 -5.27 -0.96
N ALA A 78 6.97 -5.25 -0.90
CA ALA A 78 6.13 -5.35 -2.09
C ALA A 78 6.38 -4.14 -3.03
N THR A 79 6.55 -2.94 -2.47
CA THR A 79 6.90 -1.75 -3.25
C THR A 79 8.28 -1.85 -3.89
N GLU A 80 9.30 -2.30 -3.15
CA GLU A 80 10.66 -2.50 -3.69
C GLU A 80 10.68 -3.56 -4.80
N LEU A 81 9.96 -4.67 -4.60
CA LEU A 81 9.82 -5.70 -5.62
C LEU A 81 9.15 -5.14 -6.87
N TYR A 82 8.06 -4.37 -6.69
CA TYR A 82 7.37 -3.76 -7.82
C TYR A 82 8.28 -2.82 -8.61
N GLU A 83 9.01 -1.92 -7.95
CA GLU A 83 9.98 -1.04 -8.61
C GLU A 83 11.07 -1.80 -9.37
N THR A 84 11.47 -2.97 -8.86
CA THR A 84 12.49 -3.81 -9.47
C THR A 84 11.99 -4.49 -10.74
N ILE A 85 10.81 -5.11 -10.70
CA ILE A 85 10.29 -5.92 -11.81
C ILE A 85 9.54 -5.07 -12.86
N GLN A 86 8.97 -3.94 -12.46
CA GLN A 86 8.08 -3.13 -13.32
C GLN A 86 8.67 -2.81 -14.71
N PRO A 87 9.96 -2.45 -14.87
CA PRO A 87 10.54 -2.16 -16.19
C PRO A 87 10.53 -3.36 -17.15
N GLU A 88 10.61 -4.58 -16.62
CA GLU A 88 10.58 -5.83 -17.39
C GLU A 88 9.14 -6.27 -17.67
N VAL A 89 8.24 -6.04 -16.72
CA VAL A 89 6.80 -6.33 -16.85
C VAL A 89 6.16 -5.46 -17.95
N SER A 90 6.35 -4.14 -17.90
CA SER A 90 5.72 -3.23 -18.85
C SER A 90 6.35 -1.84 -18.86
N GLY A 91 6.74 -1.35 -20.03
CA GLY A 91 7.23 0.03 -20.21
C GLY A 91 6.13 1.10 -20.25
N HIS A 92 4.86 0.73 -20.12
CA HIS A 92 3.74 1.66 -20.26
C HIS A 92 3.68 2.66 -19.09
N THR A 93 3.34 3.92 -19.38
CA THR A 93 3.33 5.02 -18.41
C THR A 93 2.49 4.71 -17.15
N ASN A 94 1.39 3.99 -17.28
CA ASN A 94 0.55 3.60 -16.14
C ASN A 94 1.32 2.78 -15.10
N PHE A 95 2.19 1.86 -15.51
CA PHE A 95 2.98 1.03 -14.60
C PHE A 95 4.04 1.87 -13.88
N VAL A 96 4.74 2.72 -14.63
CA VAL A 96 5.72 3.67 -14.08
C VAL A 96 5.07 4.61 -13.06
N MET A 97 3.88 5.14 -13.37
CA MET A 97 3.14 6.03 -12.48
C MET A 97 2.58 5.29 -11.27
N ALA A 98 2.14 4.04 -11.42
CA ALA A 98 1.72 3.20 -10.32
C ALA A 98 2.88 2.95 -9.34
N ALA A 99 4.11 2.70 -9.83
CA ALA A 99 5.28 2.47 -8.99
C ALA A 99 5.60 3.72 -8.17
N ARG A 100 5.62 4.90 -8.82
CA ARG A 100 5.83 6.19 -8.17
C ARG A 100 4.73 6.51 -7.14
N SER A 101 3.47 6.26 -7.48
CA SER A 101 2.34 6.52 -6.58
C SER A 101 2.40 5.60 -5.36
N LEU A 102 2.76 4.32 -5.54
CA LEU A 102 2.88 3.36 -4.45
C LEU A 102 4.03 3.75 -3.52
N ARG A 103 5.22 4.04 -4.06
CA ARG A 103 6.37 4.51 -3.28
C ARG A 103 6.04 5.73 -2.44
N LEU A 104 5.45 6.76 -3.06
CA LEU A 104 5.06 7.97 -2.35
C LEU A 104 4.12 7.67 -1.18
N ALA A 105 3.11 6.82 -1.39
CA ALA A 105 2.16 6.44 -0.35
C ALA A 105 2.86 5.69 0.80
N VAL A 106 3.71 4.71 0.48
CA VAL A 106 4.45 3.93 1.50
C VAL A 106 5.38 4.80 2.33
N ASP A 107 6.15 5.68 1.70
CA ASP A 107 7.07 6.59 2.42
C ASP A 107 6.30 7.52 3.37
N ARG A 108 5.13 8.00 2.93
CA ARG A 108 4.27 8.84 3.77
C ARG A 108 3.65 8.06 4.93
N ILE A 109 3.19 6.84 4.69
CA ILE A 109 2.69 5.95 5.75
C ILE A 109 3.79 5.71 6.78
N GLU A 110 5.01 5.40 6.34
CA GLU A 110 6.15 5.20 7.23
C GLU A 110 6.40 6.42 8.10
N MET A 111 6.49 7.62 7.51
CA MET A 111 6.69 8.89 8.23
C MET A 111 5.64 9.15 9.32
N ARG A 112 4.42 8.62 9.19
CA ARG A 112 3.33 8.79 10.17
C ARG A 112 3.36 7.75 11.29
N LEU A 113 4.17 6.70 11.14
CA LEU A 113 4.32 5.58 12.08
C LEU A 113 5.64 5.61 12.88
N THR A 114 6.61 6.41 12.45
CA THR A 114 7.85 6.77 13.17
C THR A 114 7.64 7.94 14.12
#